data_AF-A0A2M8NR47-F1
#
_entry.id   AF-A0A2M8NR47-F1
#
_cell.length_a   1.000
_cell.length_b   1.000
_cell.length_c   1.000
_cell.angle_alpha   90.00
_cell.angle_beta   90.00
_cell.angle_gamma   90.00
#
_symmetry.space_group_name_H-M   'P 1'
#
loop_
_entity.id
_entity.type
_entity.pdbx_description
1 polymer ?
#
loop_
_entity_poly.entity_id
_entity_poly.type
_entity_poly.pdbx_seq_one_letter_code
_entity_poly.pdbx_strand_id
1 'polypeptide(L)'
;MDYGMIGKIEKARLYASEPERVTLSSLEVEFRGDNNVYRITLSPDGWDCTCPGFRSFGICPHIMALEKLLKPMLKRAPLPYAPGQNVVSDIEKAKRYAEEVDRIRIVSLDASFRGDNDTHHVSYGANGWYSDTSFFRSRGVDAHTMAMERMLRGMLPAISAQPMSRA
;
A
#
# COMPACT_ATOMS: atom_id res chain seq x y z
N MET A 1 -14.77 25.07 15.14
CA MET A 1 -14.08 24.53 13.94
C MET A 1 -12.59 24.54 14.24
N ASP A 2 -11.95 23.37 14.31
CA ASP A 2 -10.54 23.26 14.70
C ASP A 2 -9.65 23.56 13.49
N TYR A 3 -9.12 24.79 13.39
CA TYR A 3 -8.24 25.24 12.30
C TYR A 3 -7.05 24.28 12.08
N GLY A 4 -6.58 23.60 13.14
CA GLY A 4 -5.51 22.61 13.04
C GLY A 4 -5.91 21.41 12.19
N MET A 5 -7.14 20.93 12.31
CA MET A 5 -7.62 19.78 11.53
C MET A 5 -7.83 20.12 10.05
N ILE A 6 -8.32 21.33 9.75
CA ILE A 6 -8.49 21.80 8.35
C ILE A 6 -7.14 21.76 7.64
N GLY A 7 -6.10 22.35 8.24
CA GLY A 7 -4.76 22.33 7.66
C GLY A 7 -4.20 20.91 7.47
N LYS A 8 -4.52 19.96 8.36
CA LYS A 8 -4.12 18.56 8.17
C LYS A 8 -4.85 17.89 7.00
N ILE A 9 -6.12 18.20 6.78
CA ILE A 9 -6.90 17.68 5.65
C ILE A 9 -6.36 18.23 4.32
N GLU A 10 -6.02 19.51 4.27
CA GLU A 10 -5.42 20.13 3.08
C GLU A 10 -4.06 19.52 2.75
N LYS A 11 -3.19 19.38 3.76
CA LYS A 11 -1.89 18.70 3.59
C LYS A 11 -2.06 17.26 3.15
N ALA A 12 -3.02 16.52 3.70
CA ALA A 12 -3.28 15.15 3.28
C ALA A 12 -3.66 15.05 1.80
N ARG A 13 -4.43 16.01 1.27
CA ARG A 13 -4.77 16.07 -0.16
C ARG A 13 -3.54 16.36 -1.01
N LEU A 14 -2.72 17.32 -0.60
CA LEU A 14 -1.46 17.63 -1.29
C LEU A 14 -0.54 16.41 -1.30
N TYR A 15 -0.26 15.82 -0.14
CA TYR A 15 0.62 14.68 -0.05
C TYR A 15 0.10 13.47 -0.83
N ALA A 16 -1.23 13.24 -0.86
CA ALA A 16 -1.82 12.18 -1.69
C ALA A 16 -1.54 12.32 -3.19
N SER A 17 -1.30 13.55 -3.67
CA SER A 17 -0.87 13.81 -5.07
C SER A 17 0.63 13.65 -5.30
N GLU A 18 1.42 13.42 -4.25
CA GLU A 18 2.89 13.32 -4.25
C GLU A 18 3.33 11.95 -3.66
N PRO A 19 2.93 10.82 -4.26
CA PRO A 19 3.16 9.48 -3.71
C PRO A 19 4.64 9.11 -3.56
N GLU A 20 5.56 9.78 -4.25
CA GLU A 20 7.01 9.65 -4.10
C GLU A 20 7.55 10.13 -2.74
N ARG A 21 6.71 10.79 -1.92
CA ARG A 21 7.02 11.06 -0.51
C ARG A 21 7.04 9.81 0.36
N VAL A 22 6.34 8.77 -0.09
CA VAL A 22 6.25 7.48 0.61
C VAL A 22 7.41 6.61 0.18
N THR A 23 7.98 5.86 1.12
CA THR A 23 8.79 4.68 0.81
C THR A 23 8.26 3.52 1.63
N LEU A 24 7.76 2.49 0.94
CA LEU A 24 7.35 1.25 1.58
C LEU A 24 8.59 0.44 2.00
N SER A 25 8.66 0.14 3.29
CA SER A 25 9.70 -0.70 3.90
C SER A 25 9.24 -2.15 4.00
N SER A 26 7.95 -2.37 4.29
CA SER A 26 7.31 -3.68 4.20
C SER A 26 5.85 -3.56 3.76
N LEU A 27 5.33 -4.63 3.17
CA LEU A 27 3.95 -4.73 2.73
C LEU A 27 3.50 -6.18 2.84
N GLU A 28 2.29 -6.38 3.33
CA GLU A 28 1.59 -7.66 3.26
C GLU A 28 0.22 -7.45 2.62
N VAL A 29 -0.08 -8.28 1.63
CA VAL A 29 -1.31 -8.22 0.85
C VAL A 29 -1.90 -9.61 0.72
N GLU A 30 -3.23 -9.69 0.86
CA GLU A 30 -4.02 -10.78 0.31
C GLU A 30 -4.54 -10.38 -1.07
N PHE A 31 -4.28 -11.23 -2.05
CA PHE A 31 -4.54 -10.95 -3.46
C PHE A 31 -5.48 -12.01 -4.04
N ARG A 32 -6.68 -11.61 -4.44
CA ARG A 32 -7.66 -12.47 -5.10
C ARG A 32 -7.32 -12.60 -6.60
N GLY A 33 -6.52 -13.62 -6.93
CA GLY A 33 -6.26 -14.01 -8.31
C GLY A 33 -7.47 -14.73 -8.93
N ASP A 34 -7.35 -15.12 -10.20
CA ASP A 34 -8.43 -15.80 -10.92
C ASP A 34 -8.83 -17.15 -10.30
N ASN A 35 -7.87 -17.86 -9.71
CA ASN A 35 -8.06 -19.24 -9.25
C ASN A 35 -8.06 -19.40 -7.72
N ASN A 36 -7.45 -18.44 -6.99
CA ASN A 36 -7.28 -18.54 -5.54
C ASN A 36 -6.91 -17.17 -4.95
N VAL A 37 -6.90 -17.09 -3.61
CA VAL A 37 -6.30 -15.98 -2.86
C VAL A 37 -4.85 -16.33 -2.55
N TYR A 38 -3.95 -15.39 -2.83
CA TYR A 38 -2.52 -15.52 -2.59
C TYR A 38 -2.05 -14.48 -1.59
N ARG A 39 -1.05 -14.83 -0.78
CA ARG A 39 -0.37 -13.89 0.09
C ARG A 39 0.86 -13.36 -0.63
N ILE A 40 1.02 -12.05 -0.62
CA ILE A 40 2.16 -11.36 -1.21
C ILE A 40 2.82 -10.55 -0.11
N THR A 41 4.15 -10.66 0.00
CA THR A 41 4.92 -9.88 0.94
C THR A 41 6.02 -9.10 0.24
N LEU A 42 6.28 -7.89 0.71
CA LEU A 42 7.47 -7.11 0.45
C LEU A 42 8.27 -7.03 1.74
N SER A 43 9.51 -7.47 1.71
CA SER A 43 10.47 -7.34 2.82
C SER A 43 11.78 -6.70 2.30
N PRO A 44 12.77 -6.44 3.18
CA PRO A 44 14.11 -6.06 2.75
C PRO A 44 14.74 -7.04 1.75
N ASP A 45 14.41 -8.34 1.84
CA ASP A 45 14.98 -9.39 1.00
C ASP A 45 14.35 -9.46 -0.40
N GLY A 46 13.16 -8.88 -0.59
CA GLY A 46 12.50 -8.93 -1.89
C GLY A 46 10.99 -9.00 -1.81
N TRP A 47 10.40 -9.36 -2.94
CA TRP A 47 9.02 -9.81 -3.01
C TRP A 47 8.94 -11.31 -2.76
N ASP A 48 7.83 -11.76 -2.18
CA ASP A 48 7.41 -13.15 -2.18
C ASP A 48 5.93 -13.23 -2.51
N CYS A 49 5.52 -14.28 -3.22
CA CYS A 49 4.13 -14.56 -3.51
C CYS A 49 3.86 -16.06 -3.38
N THR A 50 2.76 -16.43 -2.74
CA THR A 50 2.40 -17.85 -2.56
C THR A 50 1.88 -18.53 -3.82
N CYS A 51 1.77 -17.82 -4.97
CA CYS A 51 1.26 -18.42 -6.19
C CYS A 51 2.29 -19.35 -6.87
N PRO A 52 1.83 -20.40 -7.59
CA PRO A 52 2.74 -21.32 -8.27
C PRO A 52 3.67 -20.64 -9.29
N GLY A 53 3.18 -19.62 -10.00
CA GLY A 53 3.99 -18.89 -10.99
C GLY A 53 5.22 -18.23 -10.36
N PHE A 54 5.06 -17.59 -9.19
CA PHE A 54 6.18 -17.01 -8.48
C PHE A 54 7.16 -18.07 -7.97
N ARG A 55 6.66 -19.21 -7.47
CA ARG A 55 7.52 -20.31 -7.01
C ARG A 55 8.37 -20.90 -8.14
N SER A 56 7.86 -20.91 -9.37
CA SER A 56 8.60 -21.40 -10.54
C SER A 56 9.54 -20.38 -11.15
N PHE A 57 9.17 -19.10 -11.17
CA PHE A 57 9.84 -18.09 -11.99
C PHE A 57 10.43 -16.92 -11.20
N GLY A 58 10.14 -16.79 -9.90
CA GLY A 58 10.53 -15.63 -9.10
C GLY A 58 9.81 -14.33 -9.48
N ILE A 59 8.79 -14.39 -10.34
CA ILE A 59 7.94 -13.27 -10.77
C ILE A 59 6.56 -13.80 -11.15
N CYS A 60 5.52 -12.99 -10.98
CA CYS A 60 4.15 -13.35 -11.34
C CYS A 60 3.28 -12.11 -11.61
N PRO A 61 2.11 -12.27 -12.26
CA PRO A 61 1.19 -11.16 -12.54
C PRO A 61 0.76 -10.37 -11.31
N HIS A 62 0.68 -11.02 -10.13
CA HIS A 62 0.24 -10.35 -8.91
C HIS A 62 1.27 -9.33 -8.41
N ILE A 63 2.56 -9.71 -8.38
CA ILE A 63 3.64 -8.78 -8.04
C ILE A 63 3.75 -7.70 -9.10
N MET A 64 3.67 -8.04 -10.38
CA MET A 64 3.71 -7.07 -11.47
C MET A 64 2.59 -6.01 -11.35
N ALA A 65 1.39 -6.42 -10.92
CA ALA A 65 0.29 -5.50 -10.65
C ALA A 65 0.60 -4.55 -9.49
N LEU A 66 1.14 -5.06 -8.38
CA LEU A 66 1.55 -4.25 -7.23
C LEU A 66 2.70 -3.31 -7.58
N GLU A 67 3.70 -3.76 -8.34
CA GLU A 67 4.81 -2.93 -8.82
C GLU A 67 4.32 -1.79 -9.72
N LYS A 68 3.28 -2.04 -10.53
CA LYS A 68 2.63 -1.01 -11.34
C LYS A 68 1.87 0.01 -10.48
N LEU A 69 1.05 -0.47 -9.54
CA LEU A 69 0.21 0.38 -8.68
C LEU A 69 1.03 1.23 -7.70
N LEU A 70 2.03 0.63 -7.08
CA LEU A 70 2.80 1.22 -5.99
C LEU A 70 4.14 1.81 -6.46
N LYS A 71 4.37 1.89 -7.77
CA LYS A 71 5.64 2.30 -8.38
C LYS A 71 6.30 3.52 -7.70
N PRO A 72 5.58 4.63 -7.43
CA PRO A 72 6.22 5.81 -6.83
C PRO A 72 6.71 5.58 -5.40
N MET A 73 6.16 4.59 -4.71
CA MET A 73 6.42 4.29 -3.30
C MET A 73 7.50 3.21 -3.10
N LEU A 74 7.99 2.61 -4.19
CA LEU A 74 8.96 1.51 -4.16
C LEU A 74 10.37 2.03 -4.46
N LYS A 75 11.30 1.87 -3.50
CA LYS A 75 12.73 2.13 -3.71
C LYS A 75 13.49 0.90 -4.21
N ARG A 76 12.92 0.20 -5.19
CA ARG A 76 13.55 -0.96 -5.83
C ARG A 76 13.14 -1.05 -7.29
N ALA A 77 14.00 -1.63 -8.12
CA ALA A 77 13.66 -1.94 -9.49
C ALA A 77 12.57 -3.03 -9.52
N PRO A 78 11.69 -3.03 -10.53
CA PRO A 78 10.79 -4.14 -10.79
C PRO A 78 11.57 -5.45 -10.95
N LEU A 79 10.95 -6.56 -10.55
CA LEU A 79 11.54 -7.87 -10.78
C LEU A 79 11.71 -8.15 -12.29
N PRO A 80 12.83 -8.79 -12.69
CA PRO A 80 13.05 -9.14 -14.09
C PRO A 80 12.13 -10.29 -14.51
N TYR A 81 11.87 -10.38 -15.82
CA TYR A 81 11.22 -11.57 -16.39
C TYR A 81 12.15 -12.78 -16.35
N ALA A 82 11.56 -13.97 -16.22
CA ALA A 82 12.30 -15.22 -16.15
C ALA A 82 12.22 -16.02 -17.47
N PRO A 83 13.26 -16.79 -17.82
CA PRO A 83 13.20 -17.75 -18.92
C PRO A 83 12.04 -18.75 -18.75
N GLY A 84 11.31 -19.02 -19.84
CA GLY A 84 10.18 -19.96 -19.84
C GLY A 84 8.87 -19.42 -19.27
N GLN A 85 8.85 -18.18 -18.78
CA GLN A 85 7.63 -17.50 -18.33
C GLN A 85 6.72 -17.13 -19.52
N ASN A 86 5.40 -17.23 -19.35
CA ASN A 86 4.43 -16.70 -20.32
C ASN A 86 4.23 -15.19 -20.12
N VAL A 87 5.26 -14.41 -20.50
CA VAL A 87 5.34 -12.97 -20.23
C VAL A 87 4.15 -12.19 -20.80
N VAL A 88 3.66 -12.54 -21.99
CA VAL A 88 2.55 -11.81 -22.64
C VAL A 88 1.27 -11.95 -21.80
N SER A 89 0.88 -13.18 -21.49
CA SER A 89 -0.31 -13.44 -20.67
C SER A 89 -0.17 -12.84 -19.27
N ASP A 90 1.03 -12.89 -18.71
CA ASP A 90 1.29 -12.35 -17.37
C ASP A 90 1.16 -10.82 -17.31
N ILE A 91 1.65 -10.12 -18.34
CA ILE A 91 1.49 -8.66 -18.47
C ILE A 91 0.01 -8.29 -18.61
N GLU A 92 -0.76 -9.01 -19.43
CA GLU A 92 -2.19 -8.76 -19.61
C GLU A 92 -2.95 -8.92 -18.30
N LYS A 93 -2.69 -10.01 -17.56
CA LYS A 93 -3.26 -10.23 -16.23
C LYS A 93 -2.87 -9.14 -15.25
N ALA A 94 -1.59 -8.76 -15.21
CA ALA A 94 -1.10 -7.72 -14.32
C ALA A 94 -1.77 -6.36 -14.59
N LYS A 95 -1.97 -6.00 -15.87
CA LYS A 95 -2.70 -4.78 -16.27
C LYS A 95 -4.14 -4.81 -15.76
N ARG A 96 -4.88 -5.90 -16.04
CA ARG A 96 -6.26 -6.07 -15.57
C ARG A 96 -6.35 -6.00 -14.04
N TYR A 97 -5.49 -6.72 -13.33
CA TYR A 97 -5.53 -6.71 -11.88
C TYR A 97 -5.19 -5.34 -11.26
N ALA A 98 -4.38 -4.53 -11.93
CA ALA A 98 -4.12 -3.16 -11.50
C ALA A 98 -5.33 -2.23 -11.70
N GLU A 99 -6.28 -2.59 -12.57
CA GLU A 99 -7.54 -1.87 -12.72
C GLU A 99 -8.59 -2.38 -11.71
N GLU A 100 -8.54 -3.66 -11.33
CA GLU A 100 -9.43 -4.34 -10.40
C GLU A 100 -8.88 -4.30 -8.96
N VAL A 101 -8.64 -3.09 -8.43
CA VAL A 101 -7.97 -2.88 -7.13
C VAL A 101 -8.71 -3.50 -5.93
N ASP A 102 -10.00 -3.80 -6.06
CA ASP A 102 -10.80 -4.52 -5.05
C ASP A 102 -10.35 -5.96 -4.81
N ARG A 103 -9.52 -6.52 -5.70
CA ARG A 103 -8.86 -7.82 -5.51
C ARG A 103 -7.73 -7.80 -4.50
N ILE A 104 -7.25 -6.61 -4.18
CA ILE A 104 -6.01 -6.40 -3.44
C ILE A 104 -6.41 -5.91 -2.06
N ARG A 105 -6.17 -6.72 -1.03
CA ARG A 105 -6.41 -6.35 0.37
C ARG A 105 -5.08 -6.17 1.08
N ILE A 106 -4.76 -4.94 1.44
CA ILE A 106 -3.61 -4.65 2.31
C ILE A 106 -3.93 -5.18 3.72
N VAL A 107 -3.09 -6.07 4.20
CA VAL A 107 -3.17 -6.64 5.56
C VAL A 107 -2.35 -5.77 6.52
N SER A 108 -1.13 -5.42 6.11
CA SER A 108 -0.26 -4.52 6.85
C SER A 108 0.76 -3.84 5.93
N LEU A 109 1.26 -2.69 6.36
CA LEU A 109 2.41 -2.05 5.73
C LEU A 109 3.21 -1.25 6.75
N ASP A 110 4.46 -1.00 6.39
CA ASP A 110 5.37 -0.13 7.10
C ASP A 110 6.03 0.81 6.09
N ALA A 111 6.06 2.11 6.39
CA ALA A 111 6.55 3.13 5.48
C ALA A 111 7.23 4.30 6.19
N SER A 112 8.22 4.87 5.52
CA SER A 112 8.69 6.23 5.81
C SER A 112 7.94 7.23 4.93
N PHE A 113 7.50 8.34 5.49
CA PHE A 113 6.70 9.35 4.82
C PHE A 113 7.33 10.73 4.97
N ARG A 114 7.82 11.31 3.86
CA ARG A 114 8.47 12.62 3.86
C ARG A 114 7.44 13.76 3.90
N GLY A 115 7.27 14.34 5.09
CA GLY A 115 6.52 15.58 5.28
C GLY A 115 7.29 16.82 4.80
N ASP A 116 6.81 18.00 5.17
CA ASP A 116 7.45 19.27 4.76
C ASP A 116 8.79 19.48 5.48
N ASN A 117 8.86 19.09 6.75
CA ASN A 117 9.99 19.41 7.64
C ASN A 117 10.82 18.18 8.00
N ASP A 118 10.21 17.00 8.02
CA ASP A 118 10.83 15.78 8.51
C ASP A 118 10.22 14.54 7.84
N THR A 119 10.86 13.39 8.02
CA THR A 119 10.36 12.09 7.61
C THR A 119 9.77 11.35 8.80
N HIS A 120 8.54 10.90 8.64
CA HIS A 120 7.75 10.25 9.68
C HIS A 120 7.57 8.77 9.39
N HIS A 121 7.56 7.96 10.44
CA HIS A 121 7.13 6.58 10.36
C HIS A 121 5.60 6.50 10.33
N VAL A 122 5.08 5.73 9.36
CA VAL A 122 3.65 5.45 9.20
C VAL A 122 3.48 3.95 8.97
N SER A 123 2.57 3.34 9.71
CA SER A 123 2.25 1.92 9.56
C SER A 123 0.74 1.68 9.59
N TYR A 124 0.35 0.54 9.04
CA TYR A 124 -1.01 0.03 9.09
C TYR A 124 -0.99 -1.46 9.38
N GLY A 125 -1.93 -1.95 10.18
CA GLY A 125 -2.08 -3.37 10.49
C GLY A 125 -3.33 -3.65 11.32
N ALA A 126 -3.30 -4.71 12.13
CA ALA A 126 -4.45 -5.17 12.91
C ALA A 126 -5.06 -4.11 13.84
N ASN A 127 -4.24 -3.16 14.32
CA ASN A 127 -4.67 -2.08 15.22
C ASN A 127 -5.04 -0.78 14.47
N GLY A 128 -5.16 -0.83 13.14
CA GLY A 128 -5.41 0.32 12.29
C GLY A 128 -4.13 1.09 11.95
N TRP A 129 -4.31 2.38 11.66
CA TRP A 129 -3.21 3.28 11.31
C TRP A 129 -2.37 3.68 12.53
N TYR A 130 -1.10 3.94 12.30
CA TYR A 130 -0.19 4.58 13.23
C TYR A 130 0.67 5.61 12.50
N SER A 131 0.98 6.71 13.18
CA SER A 131 2.05 7.62 12.80
C SER A 131 2.80 8.11 14.03
N ASP A 132 4.12 8.28 13.90
CA ASP A 132 4.98 8.79 14.96
C ASP A 132 4.81 10.30 15.24
N THR A 133 3.89 10.98 14.57
CA THR A 133 3.71 12.42 14.75
C THR A 133 2.99 12.76 16.06
N SER A 134 3.28 13.92 16.62
CA SER A 134 2.59 14.42 17.82
C SER A 134 1.09 14.63 17.59
N PHE A 135 0.70 15.06 16.38
CA PHE A 135 -0.70 15.26 16.03
C PHE A 135 -1.46 13.92 16.03
N PHE A 136 -0.88 12.88 15.43
CA PHE A 136 -1.46 11.54 15.45
C PHE A 136 -1.62 11.03 16.88
N ARG A 137 -0.59 11.13 17.74
CA ARG A 137 -0.69 10.73 19.16
C ARG A 137 -1.86 11.40 19.89
N SER A 138 -2.19 12.63 19.54
CA SER A 138 -3.26 13.39 20.20
C SER A 138 -4.66 13.10 19.66
N ARG A 139 -4.80 12.68 18.40
CA ARG A 139 -6.11 12.60 17.71
C ARG A 139 -6.40 11.25 17.04
N GLY A 140 -5.42 10.36 16.94
CA GLY A 140 -5.51 9.09 16.20
C GLY A 140 -5.58 9.26 14.67
N VAL A 141 -5.38 10.47 14.15
CA VAL A 141 -5.37 10.80 12.72
C VAL A 141 -4.43 11.98 12.47
N ASP A 142 -3.82 12.05 11.30
CA ASP A 142 -2.99 13.18 10.86
C ASP A 142 -2.92 13.29 9.33
N ALA A 143 -2.11 14.23 8.82
CA ALA A 143 -1.99 14.43 7.38
C ALA A 143 -1.42 13.21 6.63
N HIS A 144 -0.52 12.45 7.26
CA HIS A 144 0.16 11.33 6.62
C HIS A 144 -0.76 10.11 6.49
N THR A 145 -1.42 9.72 7.59
CA THR A 145 -2.39 8.62 7.60
C THR A 145 -3.56 8.90 6.67
N MET A 146 -4.09 10.12 6.69
CA MET A 146 -5.13 10.54 5.73
C MET A 146 -4.66 10.52 4.27
N ALA A 147 -3.39 10.87 3.99
CA ALA A 147 -2.84 10.79 2.65
C ALA A 147 -2.71 9.34 2.19
N MET A 148 -2.20 8.45 3.05
CA MET A 148 -2.09 7.03 2.77
C MET A 148 -3.45 6.38 2.49
N GLU A 149 -4.49 6.72 3.27
CA GLU A 149 -5.87 6.29 3.01
C GLU A 149 -6.38 6.70 1.63
N ARG A 150 -5.98 7.88 1.14
CA ARG A 150 -6.36 8.37 -0.19
C ARG A 150 -5.60 7.65 -1.29
N MET A 151 -4.28 7.48 -1.13
CA MET A 151 -3.43 6.81 -2.10
C MET A 151 -3.79 5.34 -2.26
N LEU A 152 -4.14 4.66 -1.16
CA LEU A 152 -4.42 3.23 -1.11
C LEU A 152 -5.92 2.91 -1.11
N ARG A 153 -6.74 3.88 -1.51
CA ARG A 153 -8.19 3.72 -1.62
C ARG A 153 -8.53 2.51 -2.48
N GLY A 154 -9.45 1.69 -2.00
CA GLY A 154 -9.88 0.46 -2.68
C GLY A 154 -9.04 -0.77 -2.33
N MET A 155 -7.82 -0.59 -1.81
CA MET A 155 -6.95 -1.68 -1.35
C MET A 155 -6.98 -1.89 0.17
N LEU A 156 -7.42 -0.88 0.92
CA LEU A 156 -7.66 -0.99 2.36
C LEU A 156 -9.03 -1.64 2.61
N PRO A 157 -9.22 -2.38 3.72
CA PRO A 157 -10.54 -2.88 4.06
C PRO A 157 -11.53 -1.71 4.12
N ALA A 158 -12.74 -1.95 3.63
CA ALA A 158 -13.83 -1.00 3.82
C ALA A 158 -13.91 -0.71 5.32
N ILE A 159 -13.86 0.58 5.69
CA ILE A 159 -13.94 1.04 7.08
C ILE A 159 -15.14 0.31 7.69
N SER A 160 -14.89 -0.69 8.53
CA SER A 160 -15.89 -1.13 9.48
C SER A 160 -16.12 0.11 10.33
N ALA A 161 -17.32 0.67 10.25
CA ALA A 161 -17.72 1.79 11.08
C ALA A 161 -17.60 1.34 12.55
N GLN A 162 -16.42 1.48 13.13
CA GLN A 162 -16.25 1.41 14.56
C GLN A 162 -17.05 2.61 15.09
N PRO A 163 -18.04 2.38 15.98
CA PRO A 163 -18.78 3.49 16.54
C PRO A 163 -17.77 4.40 17.22
N MET A 164 -17.73 5.66 16.80
CA MET A 164 -17.08 6.70 17.59
C MET A 164 -17.73 6.62 18.97
N SER A 165 -16.98 6.12 19.94
CA SER A 165 -17.37 6.15 21.35
C SER A 165 -17.67 7.60 21.68
N ARG A 166 -18.96 7.92 21.81
CA ARG A 166 -19.41 9.15 22.44
C ARG A 166 -18.88 9.12 23.87
N ALA A 167 -17.89 9.98 24.16
CA ALA A 167 -17.65 10.47 25.50
C ALA A 167 -18.66 11.59 25.79
#